data_AF-A0A7S3RC03-F1
#
_entry.id   AF-A0A7S3RC03-F1
#
_cell.length_a   1.000
_cell.length_b   1.000
_cell.length_c   1.000
_cell.angle_alpha   90.00
_cell.angle_beta   90.00
_cell.angle_gamma   90.00
#
_symmetry.space_group_name_H-M   'P 1'
#
loop_
_entity.id
_entity.type
_entity.pdbx_description
1 polymer ?
#
loop_
_entity_poly.entity_id
_entity_poly.type
_entity_poly.pdbx_seq_one_letter_code
_entity_poly.pdbx_strand_id
1 'polypeptide(L)'
;QEQALTYVLSVMAKQLQPDQPVTTRLLSRLLGTDESAERRGLLKAHLESSQDSAKGSASAVDELSTAIVAVVADAERQFKANDVPVEMRKQTLELIRGIALDAGVVVGEMNGEEAQGTFTEKLQPLFDALSRV
;
A
#
# COMPACT_ATOMS: atom_id res chain seq x y z
N GLN A 1 16.85 15.41 2.45
CA GLN A 1 15.81 14.64 3.16
C GLN A 1 15.15 13.62 2.23
N GLU A 2 14.82 13.97 0.98
CA GLU A 2 14.31 13.03 -0.05
C GLU A 2 15.16 11.75 -0.18
N GLN A 3 16.49 11.86 -0.23
CA GLN A 3 17.38 10.70 -0.41
C GLN A 3 17.23 9.60 0.63
N ALA A 4 16.86 9.93 1.88
CA ALA A 4 16.71 8.94 2.94
C ALA A 4 15.34 8.24 2.87
N LEU A 5 14.30 8.95 2.43
CA LEU A 5 12.98 8.37 2.13
C LEU A 5 13.06 7.45 0.90
N THR A 6 13.70 7.92 -0.17
CA THR A 6 13.96 7.12 -1.37
C THR A 6 14.85 5.91 -1.03
N TYR A 7 15.78 6.02 -0.09
CA TYR A 7 16.59 4.88 0.36
C TYR A 7 15.75 3.84 1.09
N VAL A 8 14.91 4.23 2.06
CA VAL A 8 14.03 3.28 2.76
C VAL A 8 13.04 2.65 1.79
N LEU A 9 12.40 3.43 0.93
CA LEU A 9 11.45 2.93 -0.07
C LEU A 9 12.12 2.07 -1.14
N SER A 10 13.34 2.39 -1.56
CA SER A 10 14.10 1.56 -2.51
C SER A 10 14.70 0.32 -1.86
N VAL A 11 15.02 0.33 -0.56
CA VAL A 11 15.43 -0.85 0.20
C VAL A 11 14.23 -1.75 0.44
N MET A 12 13.06 -1.20 0.77
CA MET A 12 11.80 -1.94 0.78
C MET A 12 11.55 -2.54 -0.61
N ALA A 13 11.52 -1.73 -1.68
CA ALA A 13 11.33 -2.19 -3.05
C ALA A 13 12.39 -3.21 -3.54
N LYS A 14 13.63 -3.16 -3.04
CA LYS A 14 14.70 -4.13 -3.36
C LYS A 14 14.64 -5.42 -2.53
N GLN A 15 14.12 -5.37 -1.30
CA GLN A 15 13.84 -6.58 -0.52
C GLN A 15 12.57 -7.30 -1.02
N LEU A 16 11.78 -6.63 -1.85
CA LEU A 16 10.65 -7.19 -2.57
C LEU A 16 11.15 -7.94 -3.83
N GLN A 17 11.55 -9.20 -3.63
CA GLN A 17 12.17 -10.13 -4.62
C GLN A 17 11.34 -10.41 -5.90
N PRO A 18 11.94 -10.94 -6.99
CA PRO A 18 11.25 -11.26 -8.25
C PRO A 18 10.15 -12.35 -8.17
N ASP A 19 10.13 -13.16 -7.11
CA ASP A 19 9.06 -14.15 -6.84
C ASP A 19 7.83 -13.55 -6.14
N GLN A 20 7.77 -12.22 -6.02
CA GLN A 20 6.70 -11.61 -5.26
C GLN A 20 5.35 -11.55 -5.98
N PRO A 21 4.26 -11.70 -5.20
CA PRO A 21 2.89 -11.50 -5.67
C PRO A 21 2.77 -10.21 -6.48
N VAL A 22 1.94 -10.23 -7.53
CA VAL A 22 1.71 -9.10 -8.44
C VAL A 22 1.37 -7.82 -7.66
N THR A 23 0.60 -7.95 -6.58
CA THR A 23 0.21 -6.87 -5.66
C THR A 23 1.41 -6.18 -5.01
N THR A 24 2.50 -6.89 -4.75
CA THR A 24 3.67 -6.31 -4.10
C THR A 24 4.53 -5.51 -5.07
N ARG A 25 4.60 -5.95 -6.34
CA ARG A 25 5.18 -5.14 -7.42
C ARG A 25 4.39 -3.86 -7.68
N LEU A 26 3.05 -3.94 -7.59
CA LEU A 26 2.18 -2.77 -7.67
C LEU A 26 2.49 -1.80 -6.52
N LEU A 27 2.59 -2.26 -5.27
CA LEU A 27 2.87 -1.40 -4.12
C LEU A 27 4.22 -0.70 -4.22
N SER A 28 5.28 -1.38 -4.67
CA SER A 28 6.58 -0.74 -4.94
C SER A 28 6.47 0.38 -5.97
N ARG A 29 5.64 0.18 -7.01
CA ARG A 29 5.40 1.20 -8.04
C ARG A 29 4.59 2.37 -7.51
N LEU A 30 3.56 2.11 -6.70
CA LEU A 30 2.73 3.13 -6.06
C LEU A 30 3.53 4.00 -5.10
N LEU A 31 4.44 3.40 -4.32
CA LEU A 31 5.35 4.12 -3.42
C LEU A 31 6.35 5.02 -4.13
N GLY A 32 6.68 4.72 -5.39
CA GLY A 32 7.52 5.55 -6.24
C GLY A 32 6.76 6.55 -7.12
N THR A 33 5.43 6.62 -7.00
CA THR A 33 4.57 7.48 -7.81
C THR A 33 3.98 8.58 -6.92
N ASP A 34 4.44 9.82 -7.08
CA ASP A 34 4.02 10.94 -6.24
C ASP A 34 2.60 11.45 -6.60
N GLU A 35 2.19 11.31 -7.85
CA GLU A 35 0.90 11.79 -8.33
C GLU A 35 -0.26 10.82 -8.01
N SER A 36 -1.27 11.32 -7.29
CA SER A 36 -2.46 10.54 -6.91
C SER A 36 -3.25 10.03 -8.12
N ALA A 37 -3.40 10.83 -9.17
CA ALA A 37 -4.11 10.42 -10.38
C ALA A 37 -3.42 9.23 -11.07
N GLU A 38 -2.09 9.25 -11.16
CA GLU A 38 -1.32 8.14 -11.73
C GLU A 38 -1.40 6.89 -10.86
N ARG A 39 -1.30 7.03 -9.53
CA ARG A 39 -1.50 5.92 -8.58
C ARG A 39 -2.86 5.27 -8.76
N ARG A 40 -3.93 6.06 -8.85
CA ARG A 40 -5.30 5.56 -9.07
C ARG A 40 -5.43 4.83 -10.40
N GLY A 41 -4.79 5.33 -11.46
CA GLY A 41 -4.74 4.65 -12.75
C GLY A 41 -4.09 3.27 -12.66
N LEU A 42 -2.96 3.15 -11.95
CA LEU A 42 -2.27 1.87 -11.72
C LEU A 42 -3.11 0.89 -10.88
N LEU A 43 -3.75 1.39 -9.82
CA LEU A 43 -4.65 0.62 -8.96
C LEU A 43 -5.85 0.09 -9.74
N LYS A 44 -6.47 0.95 -10.55
CA LYS A 44 -7.61 0.60 -11.40
C LYS A 44 -7.24 -0.49 -12.40
N ALA A 45 -6.13 -0.30 -13.12
CA ALA A 45 -5.64 -1.30 -14.08
C ALA A 45 -5.37 -2.66 -13.42
N HIS A 46 -4.84 -2.67 -12.19
CA HIS A 46 -4.61 -3.91 -11.45
C HIS A 46 -5.93 -4.62 -11.09
N LEU A 47 -6.91 -3.89 -10.57
CA LEU A 47 -8.20 -4.47 -10.21
C LEU A 47 -8.98 -4.93 -11.46
N GLU A 48 -8.94 -4.19 -12.57
CA GLU A 48 -9.54 -4.57 -13.85
C GLU A 48 -8.92 -5.88 -14.37
N SER A 49 -7.58 -5.95 -14.40
CA SER A 49 -6.88 -7.18 -14.83
C SER A 49 -7.19 -8.40 -13.95
N SER A 50 -7.57 -8.16 -12.69
CA SER A 50 -7.92 -9.21 -11.75
C SER A 50 -9.39 -9.64 -11.86
N GLN A 51 -10.28 -8.77 -12.33
CA GLN A 51 -11.67 -9.12 -12.66
C GLN A 51 -11.75 -10.08 -13.84
N ASP A 52 -10.89 -9.89 -14.84
CA ASP A 52 -10.80 -10.76 -16.01
C ASP A 52 -10.16 -12.13 -15.70
N SER A 53 -9.53 -12.25 -14.53
CA SER A 53 -8.92 -13.47 -14.05
C SER A 53 -9.90 -14.31 -13.20
N ALA A 54 -9.71 -15.63 -13.16
CA ALA A 54 -10.59 -16.56 -12.45
C ALA A 54 -10.74 -16.30 -10.93
N LYS A 55 -9.93 -15.40 -10.35
CA LYS A 55 -9.95 -15.02 -8.94
C LYS A 55 -11.08 -14.05 -8.57
N GLY A 56 -11.62 -13.29 -9.53
CA GLY A 56 -12.70 -12.33 -9.31
C GLY A 56 -12.30 -11.09 -8.48
N SER A 57 -13.11 -10.02 -8.59
CA SER A 57 -12.77 -8.71 -8.01
C SER A 57 -12.58 -8.71 -6.49
N ALA A 58 -13.41 -9.46 -5.76
CA ALA A 58 -13.37 -9.49 -4.30
C ALA A 58 -12.03 -10.06 -3.77
N SER A 59 -11.47 -11.08 -4.44
CA SER A 59 -10.16 -11.62 -4.09
C SER A 59 -9.04 -10.61 -4.33
N ALA A 60 -9.14 -9.79 -5.37
CA ALA A 60 -8.12 -8.78 -5.67
C ALA A 60 -8.12 -7.63 -4.65
N VAL A 61 -9.30 -7.20 -4.21
CA VAL A 61 -9.46 -6.19 -3.14
C VAL A 61 -8.89 -6.72 -1.82
N ASP A 62 -9.16 -7.99 -1.50
CA ASP A 62 -8.62 -8.63 -0.30
C ASP A 62 -7.09 -8.75 -0.34
N GLU A 63 -6.54 -9.22 -1.47
CA GLU A 63 -5.09 -9.29 -1.70
C GLU A 63 -4.44 -7.90 -1.56
N LEU A 64 -5.06 -6.85 -2.10
CA LEU A 64 -4.57 -5.48 -2.00
C LEU A 64 -4.56 -4.97 -0.55
N SER A 65 -5.66 -5.14 0.18
CA SER A 65 -5.74 -4.72 1.60
C SER A 65 -4.70 -5.45 2.46
N THR A 66 -4.55 -6.77 2.26
CA THR A 66 -3.56 -7.61 2.95
C THR A 66 -2.14 -7.16 2.64
N ALA A 67 -1.86 -6.84 1.39
CA ALA A 67 -0.53 -6.39 0.98
C ALA A 67 -0.16 -5.03 1.58
N ILE A 68 -1.11 -4.08 1.67
CA ILE A 68 -0.89 -2.79 2.34
C ILE A 68 -0.56 -3.00 3.83
N VAL A 69 -1.35 -3.82 4.53
CA VAL A 69 -1.10 -4.15 5.95
C VAL A 69 0.26 -4.81 6.14
N ALA A 70 0.65 -5.72 5.23
CA ALA A 70 1.96 -6.35 5.28
C ALA A 70 3.11 -5.33 5.12
N VAL A 71 2.94 -4.32 4.24
CA VAL A 71 3.92 -3.23 4.09
C VAL A 71 4.02 -2.39 5.36
N VAL A 72 2.91 -2.11 6.05
CA VAL A 72 2.94 -1.41 7.36
C VAL A 72 3.70 -2.21 8.40
N ALA A 73 3.39 -3.50 8.52
CA ALA A 73 4.06 -4.37 9.48
C ALA A 73 5.57 -4.47 9.19
N ASP A 74 5.95 -4.53 7.91
CA ASP A 74 7.36 -4.52 7.52
C ASP A 74 8.04 -3.19 7.82
N ALA A 75 7.38 -2.05 7.53
CA ALA A 75 7.88 -0.73 7.86
C ALA A 75 8.12 -0.60 9.38
N GLU A 76 7.15 -0.98 10.22
CA GLU A 76 7.28 -0.96 11.68
C GLU A 76 8.45 -1.85 12.16
N ARG A 77 8.64 -3.03 11.55
CA ARG A 77 9.77 -3.91 11.83
C ARG A 77 11.10 -3.25 11.48
N GLN A 78 11.20 -2.61 10.31
CA GLN A 78 12.41 -1.91 9.88
C GLN A 78 12.71 -0.68 10.74
N PHE A 79 11.70 0.06 11.18
CA PHE A 79 11.86 1.18 12.09
C PHE A 79 12.49 0.76 13.42
N LYS A 80 12.05 -0.37 13.97
CA LYS A 80 12.61 -0.96 15.19
C LYS A 80 14.03 -1.47 14.98
N ALA A 81 14.30 -2.12 13.85
CA ALA A 81 15.60 -2.72 13.56
C ALA A 81 16.71 -1.69 13.28
N ASN A 82 16.37 -0.54 12.70
CA ASN A 82 17.35 0.47 12.23
C ASN A 82 17.33 1.78 13.03
N ASP A 83 16.60 1.82 14.15
CA ASP A 83 16.41 3.02 14.98
C ASP A 83 16.06 4.28 14.17
N VAL A 84 15.10 4.14 13.25
CA VAL A 84 14.73 5.22 12.34
C VAL A 84 14.17 6.41 13.12
N PRO A 85 14.49 7.68 12.80
CA PRO A 85 13.93 8.84 13.50
C PRO A 85 12.41 8.92 13.40
N VAL A 86 11.73 9.36 14.46
CA VAL A 86 10.25 9.43 14.55
C VAL A 86 9.63 10.18 13.37
N GLU A 87 10.19 11.33 12.98
CA GLU A 87 9.72 12.10 11.83
C GLU A 87 9.74 11.31 10.52
N MET A 88 10.78 10.49 10.32
CA MET A 88 10.87 9.62 9.14
C MET A 88 9.86 8.48 9.21
N ARG A 89 9.63 7.90 10.39
CA ARG A 89 8.59 6.87 10.59
C ARG A 89 7.22 7.41 10.21
N LYS A 90 6.89 8.61 10.68
CA LYS A 90 5.62 9.30 10.39
C LYS A 90 5.47 9.58 8.89
N GLN A 91 6.51 10.12 8.24
CA GLN A 91 6.48 10.39 6.79
C GLN A 91 6.25 9.10 5.98
N THR A 92 6.94 8.02 6.31
CA THR A 92 6.75 6.73 5.62
C THR A 92 5.33 6.19 5.82
N LEU A 93 4.78 6.25 7.03
CA LEU A 93 3.41 5.79 7.29
C LEU A 93 2.35 6.67 6.59
N GLU A 94 2.55 7.99 6.50
CA GLU A 94 1.66 8.89 5.76
C GLU A 94 1.68 8.62 4.25
N LEU A 95 2.83 8.22 3.68
CA LEU A 95 2.89 7.77 2.29
C LEU A 95 2.06 6.51 2.05
N ILE A 96 2.20 5.52 2.93
CA ILE A 96 1.41 4.29 2.87
C ILE A 96 -0.08 4.62 2.99
N ARG A 97 -0.44 5.56 3.87
CA ARG A 97 -1.81 6.07 4.01
C ARG A 97 -2.34 6.72 2.74
N GLY A 98 -1.54 7.55 2.07
CA GLY A 98 -1.91 8.15 0.79
C GLY A 98 -2.28 7.09 -0.25
N ILE A 99 -1.47 6.04 -0.36
CA ILE A 99 -1.75 4.90 -1.24
C ILE A 99 -3.02 4.16 -0.83
N ALA A 100 -3.20 3.92 0.46
CA ALA A 100 -4.36 3.22 0.99
C ALA A 100 -5.67 4.00 0.76
N LEU A 101 -5.64 5.33 0.85
CA LEU A 101 -6.79 6.19 0.52
C LEU A 101 -7.09 6.16 -0.97
N ASP A 102 -6.07 6.28 -1.83
CA ASP A 102 -6.25 6.17 -3.28
C ASP A 102 -6.82 4.80 -3.67
N ALA A 103 -6.34 3.72 -3.04
CA ALA A 103 -6.88 2.38 -3.23
C ALA A 103 -8.34 2.28 -2.78
N GLY A 104 -8.70 2.84 -1.62
CA GLY A 104 -10.08 2.86 -1.13
C GLY A 104 -11.04 3.58 -2.08
N VAL A 105 -10.62 4.70 -2.67
CA VAL A 105 -11.40 5.41 -3.70
C VAL A 105 -11.64 4.52 -4.91
N VAL A 106 -10.59 3.92 -5.46
CA VAL A 106 -10.71 3.04 -6.65
C VAL A 106 -11.58 1.82 -6.35
N VAL A 107 -11.44 1.21 -5.17
CA VAL A 107 -12.29 0.09 -4.74
C VAL A 107 -13.76 0.52 -4.68
N GLY A 108 -14.06 1.70 -4.12
CA GLY A 108 -15.42 2.23 -4.09
C GLY A 108 -15.99 2.46 -5.49
N GLU A 109 -15.21 3.05 -6.39
CA GLU A 109 -15.59 3.29 -7.79
C GLU A 109 -15.86 2.01 -8.58
N MET A 110 -15.09 0.94 -8.31
CA MET A 110 -15.15 -0.30 -9.09
C MET A 110 -16.07 -1.38 -8.49
N ASN A 111 -16.20 -1.42 -7.17
CA ASN A 111 -16.86 -2.50 -6.44
C ASN A 111 -17.97 -2.03 -5.51
N GLY A 112 -18.20 -0.73 -5.41
CA GLY A 112 -19.24 -0.13 -4.59
C GLY A 112 -18.82 0.12 -3.14
N GLU A 113 -19.68 0.84 -2.43
CA GLU A 113 -19.42 1.36 -1.08
C GLU A 113 -19.20 0.25 -0.05
N GLU A 114 -19.88 -0.89 -0.17
CA GLU A 114 -19.72 -2.02 0.75
C GLU A 114 -18.29 -2.59 0.71
N ALA A 115 -17.75 -2.77 -0.50
CA ALA A 115 -16.38 -3.24 -0.70
C ALA A 115 -15.36 -2.22 -0.18
N GLN A 116 -15.61 -0.92 -0.40
CA GLN A 116 -14.79 0.15 0.17
C GLN A 116 -14.82 0.16 1.70
N GLY A 117 -15.99 -0.07 2.31
CA GLY A 117 -16.14 -0.18 3.76
C GLY A 117 -15.30 -1.32 4.33
N THR A 118 -15.47 -2.54 3.81
CA THR A 118 -14.68 -3.70 4.22
C THR A 118 -13.18 -3.49 3.98
N PHE A 119 -12.80 -2.89 2.85
CA PHE A 119 -11.40 -2.57 2.56
C PHE A 119 -10.83 -1.61 3.61
N THR A 120 -11.57 -0.56 3.96
CA THR A 120 -11.14 0.45 4.94
C THR A 120 -11.02 -0.13 6.35
N GLU A 121 -11.94 -1.01 6.75
CA GLU A 121 -11.86 -1.72 8.03
C GLU A 121 -10.58 -2.55 8.15
N LYS A 122 -10.18 -3.23 7.07
CA LYS A 122 -8.94 -4.01 7.02
C LYS A 122 -7.68 -3.15 7.15
N LEU A 123 -7.77 -1.85 6.86
CA LEU A 123 -6.66 -0.91 7.02
C LEU A 123 -6.48 -0.39 8.44
N GLN A 124 -7.30 -0.81 9.41
CA GLN A 124 -7.16 -0.41 10.82
C GLN A 124 -5.71 -0.50 11.36
N PRO A 125 -4.91 -1.54 11.07
CA PRO A 125 -3.52 -1.61 11.54
C PRO A 125 -2.63 -0.44 11.08
N LEU A 126 -2.90 0.14 9.91
CA LEU A 126 -2.20 1.33 9.41
C LEU A 126 -2.52 2.57 10.25
N PHE A 127 -3.80 2.78 10.57
CA PHE A 127 -4.24 3.89 11.40
C PHE A 127 -3.73 3.76 12.84
N ASP A 128 -3.73 2.54 13.37
CA ASP A 128 -3.15 2.25 14.68
C ASP A 128 -1.64 2.55 14.69
N ALA A 129 -0.89 2.15 13.66
CA ALA A 129 0.53 2.46 13.53
C ALA A 129 0.80 3.98 13.50
N LEU A 130 -0.01 4.74 12.76
CA LEU A 130 0.08 6.21 12.70
C LEU A 130 -0.19 6.89 14.05
N SER A 131 -1.06 6.32 14.89
CA SER A 131 -1.35 6.88 16.22
C SER A 131 -0.23 6.68 17.25
N ARG A 132 0.72 5.79 16.96
CA ARG A 132 1.85 5.42 17.85
C ARG A 132 3.14 6.16 17.54
N VAL A 133 3.18 6.94 16.46
CA VAL A 133 4.36 7.69 15.98
C VAL A 133 4.23 9.18 16.19
#